data_AF-A0A4V2X5P9-F1
#
_entry.id   AF-A0A4V2X5P9-F1
#
_cell.length_a   1.000
_cell.length_b   1.000
_cell.length_c   1.000
_cell.angle_alpha   90.00
_cell.angle_beta   90.00
_cell.angle_gamma   90.00
#
_symmetry.space_group_name_H-M   'P 1'
#
loop_
_entity.id
_entity.type
_entity.pdbx_description
1 polymer ?
#
loop_
_entity_poly.entity_id
_entity_poly.type
_entity_poly.pdbx_seq_one_letter_code
_entity_poly.pdbx_strand_id
1 'polypeptide(L)'
;MVSNASALGRTGIHDWLLLRASAIIIVLYVLYMLVFVATTSDITYEVWRGFFSSSITKVFTVLALFSILAHAWIGMWQVLTDYVKPLALRLVLQFAIIVVLMAYLIYGTIVVWGV
;
A
#
# COMPACT_ATOMS: atom_id res chain seq x y z
N MET A 1 -6.40 -20.54 -18.44
CA MET A 1 -5.43 -20.18 -17.36
C MET A 1 -6.07 -20.54 -16.03
N VAL A 2 -5.37 -21.24 -15.14
CA VAL A 2 -5.88 -21.65 -13.83
C VAL A 2 -5.80 -20.47 -12.86
N SER A 3 -6.91 -20.13 -12.20
CA SER A 3 -6.96 -19.09 -11.16
C SER A 3 -6.51 -19.66 -9.81
N ASN A 4 -5.63 -18.95 -9.08
CA ASN A 4 -5.24 -19.33 -7.72
C ASN A 4 -6.15 -18.64 -6.69
N ALA A 5 -6.89 -19.42 -5.90
CA ALA A 5 -7.86 -18.91 -4.93
C ALA A 5 -7.25 -18.05 -3.79
N SER A 6 -5.93 -18.14 -3.56
CA SER A 6 -5.25 -17.35 -2.53
C SER A 6 -4.61 -16.04 -3.05
N ALA A 7 -4.61 -15.83 -4.37
CA ALA A 7 -4.08 -14.61 -4.99
C ALA A 7 -5.16 -13.53 -5.04
N LEU A 8 -4.74 -12.26 -5.03
CA LEU A 8 -5.67 -11.14 -5.22
C LEU A 8 -6.19 -11.08 -6.66
N GLY A 9 -5.34 -11.32 -7.66
CA GLY A 9 -5.75 -11.31 -9.06
C GLY A 9 -6.18 -12.65 -9.61
N ARG A 10 -6.85 -12.58 -10.77
CA ARG A 10 -7.49 -13.73 -11.43
C ARG A 10 -6.56 -14.43 -12.41
N THR A 11 -5.60 -13.70 -12.99
CA THR A 11 -4.64 -14.16 -13.99
C THR A 11 -3.30 -13.43 -13.82
N GLY A 12 -2.22 -13.99 -14.36
CA GLY A 12 -0.90 -13.34 -14.31
C GLY A 12 -0.86 -11.97 -15.00
N ILE A 13 -1.64 -11.75 -16.06
CA ILE A 13 -1.74 -10.44 -16.74
C ILE A 13 -2.44 -9.41 -15.82
N HIS A 14 -3.47 -9.84 -15.09
CA HIS A 14 -4.17 -8.97 -14.14
C HIS A 14 -3.25 -8.55 -12.98
N ASP A 15 -2.53 -9.50 -12.38
CA ASP A 15 -1.53 -9.20 -11.35
C ASP A 15 -0.43 -8.29 -11.89
N TRP A 16 0.03 -8.56 -13.11
CA TRP A 16 1.03 -7.74 -13.77
C TRP A 16 0.56 -6.29 -13.87
N LEU A 17 -0.65 -6.05 -14.37
CA LEU A 17 -1.20 -4.71 -14.56
C LEU A 17 -1.41 -3.99 -13.22
N LEU A 18 -1.98 -4.66 -12.22
CA LEU A 18 -2.18 -4.09 -10.88
C LEU A 18 -0.87 -3.68 -10.23
N LEU A 19 0.19 -4.50 -10.35
CA LEU A 19 1.51 -4.16 -9.82
C LEU A 19 2.08 -2.87 -10.44
N ARG A 20 1.94 -2.68 -11.76
CA ARG A 20 2.47 -1.47 -12.44
C ARG A 20 1.64 -0.24 -12.07
N ALA A 21 0.32 -0.35 -12.12
CA ALA A 21 -0.57 0.76 -11.80
C ALA A 21 -0.37 1.24 -10.35
N SER A 22 -0.33 0.30 -9.39
CA SER A 22 -0.06 0.62 -7.99
C SER A 22 1.34 1.20 -7.78
N ALA A 23 2.37 0.67 -8.44
CA ALA A 23 3.73 1.18 -8.34
C ALA A 23 3.84 2.65 -8.79
N ILE A 24 3.17 3.02 -9.89
CA ILE A 24 3.15 4.41 -10.38
C ILE A 24 2.56 5.33 -9.31
N ILE A 25 1.41 4.97 -8.73
CA ILE A 25 0.76 5.77 -7.68
C ILE A 25 1.66 5.91 -6.45
N ILE A 26 2.30 4.81 -6.02
CA ILE A 26 3.22 4.81 -4.87
C ILE A 26 4.40 5.75 -5.13
N VAL A 27 5.04 5.66 -6.31
CA VAL A 27 6.16 6.53 -6.67
C VAL A 27 5.75 8.00 -6.68
N LEU A 28 4.60 8.32 -7.27
CA LEU A 28 4.08 9.69 -7.27
C LEU A 28 3.83 10.21 -5.84
N TYR A 29 3.30 9.37 -4.95
CA TYR A 29 3.09 9.73 -3.55
C TYR A 29 4.42 9.96 -2.80
N VAL A 30 5.42 9.10 -3.04
CA VAL A 30 6.76 9.26 -2.47
C VAL A 30 7.38 10.57 -2.93
N LEU A 31 7.30 10.89 -4.23
CA LEU A 31 7.81 12.16 -4.76
C LEU A 31 7.07 13.36 -4.16
N TYR A 32 5.75 13.27 -4.01
CA TYR A 32 4.94 14.31 -3.37
C TYR A 32 5.37 14.58 -1.92
N MET A 33 5.57 13.53 -1.11
CA MET A 33 6.08 13.65 0.25
C MET A 33 7.52 14.17 0.28
N LEU A 34 8.38 13.72 -0.63
CA LEU A 34 9.76 14.15 -0.73
C LEU A 34 9.87 15.64 -1.09
N VAL A 35 9.04 16.12 -2.01
CA VAL A 35 8.96 17.56 -2.33
C VAL A 35 8.57 18.35 -1.09
N PHE A 36 7.53 17.94 -0.35
CA PHE A 36 7.14 18.61 0.89
C PHE A 36 8.30 18.68 1.90
N VAL A 37 8.98 17.57 2.15
CA VAL A 37 10.11 17.52 3.10
C VAL A 37 11.30 18.35 2.61
N ALA A 38 11.60 18.33 1.31
CA ALA A 38 12.77 19.00 0.74
C ALA A 38 12.61 20.51 0.57
N THR A 39 11.37 21.02 0.41
CA THR A 39 11.11 22.44 0.17
C THR A 39 10.59 23.20 1.40
N THR A 40 10.22 22.49 2.47
CA THR A 40 9.79 23.10 3.72
C THR A 40 11.01 23.41 4.60
N SER A 41 11.25 24.69 4.87
CA SER A 41 12.44 25.14 5.63
C SER A 41 12.47 24.61 7.07
N ASP A 42 11.34 24.69 7.78
CA ASP A 42 11.18 24.19 9.15
C ASP A 42 9.85 23.43 9.28
N ILE A 43 9.93 22.12 9.55
CA ILE A 43 8.73 21.28 9.74
C ILE A 43 8.30 21.36 11.21
N THR A 44 7.54 22.40 11.54
CA THR A 44 6.89 22.53 12.86
C THR A 44 5.60 21.72 12.93
N TYR A 45 5.03 21.56 14.14
CA TYR A 45 3.74 20.90 14.34
C TYR A 45 2.63 21.55 13.49
N GLU A 46 2.57 22.89 13.47
CA GLU A 46 1.54 23.62 12.72
C GLU A 46 1.67 23.42 11.20
N VAL A 47 2.89 23.41 10.67
CA VAL A 47 3.14 23.15 9.24
C VAL A 47 2.77 21.73 8.88
N TRP A 48 3.17 20.75 9.70
CA TRP A 48 2.84 19.34 9.49
C TRP A 48 1.33 19.09 9.55
N ARG A 49 0.67 19.61 10.59
CA ARG A 49 -0.78 19.51 10.74
C ARG A 49 -1.50 20.21 9.59
N GLY A 50 -1.05 21.39 9.18
CA GLY A 50 -1.58 22.13 8.04
C GLY A 50 -1.51 21.33 6.75
N PHE A 51 -0.35 20.74 6.44
CA PHE A 51 -0.18 19.88 5.27
C PHE A 51 -1.15 18.69 5.26
N PHE A 52 -1.21 17.91 6.36
CA PHE A 52 -2.10 16.75 6.44
C PHE A 52 -3.58 17.10 6.63
N SER A 53 -3.93 18.35 6.98
CA SER A 53 -5.31 18.82 7.02
C SER A 53 -5.93 19.03 5.63
N SER A 54 -5.10 19.20 4.59
CA SER A 54 -5.55 19.39 3.20
C SER A 54 -6.25 18.16 2.64
N SER A 55 -7.40 18.36 1.99
CA SER A 55 -8.15 17.29 1.32
C SER A 55 -7.32 16.56 0.27
N ILE A 56 -6.42 17.26 -0.45
CA ILE A 56 -5.54 16.65 -1.46
C ILE A 56 -4.60 15.64 -0.78
N THR A 57 -3.95 16.03 0.31
CA THR A 57 -3.02 15.20 1.06
C THR A 57 -3.73 13.98 1.67
N LYS A 58 -4.91 14.17 2.24
CA LYS A 58 -5.73 13.08 2.81
C LYS A 58 -6.12 12.06 1.75
N VAL A 59 -6.70 12.52 0.64
CA VAL A 59 -7.13 11.65 -0.47
C VAL A 59 -5.94 10.93 -1.10
N PHE A 60 -4.84 11.65 -1.36
CA PHE A 60 -3.67 11.04 -1.99
C PHE A 60 -2.99 10.01 -1.07
N THR A 61 -2.95 10.27 0.24
CA THR A 61 -2.44 9.30 1.23
C THR A 61 -3.28 8.03 1.24
N VAL A 62 -4.61 8.13 1.24
CA VAL A 62 -5.46 6.93 1.19
C VAL A 62 -5.36 6.19 -0.14
N LEU A 63 -5.25 6.91 -1.26
CA LEU A 63 -5.02 6.29 -2.56
C LEU A 63 -3.67 5.53 -2.60
N ALA A 64 -2.64 6.09 -1.97
CA ALA A 64 -1.35 5.43 -1.80
C ALA A 64 -1.46 4.19 -0.90
N LEU A 65 -2.22 4.23 0.21
CA LEU A 65 -2.47 3.07 1.08
C LEU A 65 -3.21 1.94 0.36
N PHE A 66 -4.22 2.25 -0.45
CA PHE A 66 -4.88 1.26 -1.32
C PHE A 66 -3.91 0.66 -2.34
N SER A 67 -3.04 1.49 -2.91
CA SER A 67 -2.01 1.03 -3.85
C SER A 67 -1.00 0.11 -3.16
N ILE A 68 -0.57 0.43 -1.93
CA ILE A 68 0.30 -0.42 -1.12
C ILE A 68 -0.40 -1.73 -0.77
N LEU A 69 -1.67 -1.71 -0.38
CA LEU A 69 -2.46 -2.92 -0.11
C LEU A 69 -2.43 -3.87 -1.32
N ALA A 70 -2.74 -3.37 -2.51
CA ALA A 70 -2.73 -4.18 -3.73
C ALA A 70 -1.30 -4.64 -4.10
N HIS A 71 -0.34 -3.73 -4.08
CA HIS A 71 1.05 -3.98 -4.49
C HIS A 71 1.72 -5.03 -3.59
N ALA A 72 1.63 -4.81 -2.28
CA ALA A 72 2.24 -5.68 -1.28
C ALA A 72 1.51 -7.02 -1.17
N TRP A 73 0.18 -7.07 -1.34
CA TRP A 73 -0.53 -8.35 -1.35
C TRP A 73 0.00 -9.24 -2.48
N ILE A 74 0.02 -8.72 -3.72
CA ILE A 74 0.47 -9.49 -4.89
C ILE A 74 1.95 -9.84 -4.75
N GLY A 75 2.80 -8.88 -4.41
CA GLY A 75 4.24 -9.10 -4.26
C GLY A 75 4.57 -10.12 -3.18
N MET A 76 3.95 -10.03 -2.00
CA MET A 76 4.17 -11.00 -0.93
C MET A 76 3.61 -12.38 -1.26
N TRP A 77 2.47 -12.46 -1.96
CA TRP A 77 1.96 -13.73 -2.44
C TRP A 77 2.97 -14.41 -3.37
N GLN A 78 3.57 -13.68 -4.32
CA GLN A 78 4.60 -14.20 -5.24
C GLN A 78 5.83 -14.72 -4.46
N VAL A 79 6.36 -13.91 -3.53
CA VAL A 79 7.49 -14.30 -2.67
C VAL A 79 7.15 -15.57 -1.87
N LEU A 80 5.97 -15.63 -1.26
CA LEU A 80 5.57 -16.77 -0.46
C LEU A 80 5.38 -18.05 -1.31
N THR A 81 4.83 -17.95 -2.52
CA THR A 81 4.70 -19.11 -3.42
C THR A 81 6.04 -19.61 -3.94
N ASP A 82 6.98 -18.71 -4.14
CA ASP A 82 8.32 -19.05 -4.65
C ASP A 82 9.17 -19.71 -3.57
N TYR A 83 9.15 -19.19 -2.34
CA TYR A 83 10.11 -19.59 -1.31
C TYR A 83 9.53 -20.42 -0.16
N VAL A 84 8.23 -20.33 0.14
CA VAL A 84 7.61 -21.10 1.24
C VAL A 84 6.89 -22.32 0.69
N LYS A 85 7.56 -23.48 0.78
CA LYS A 85 7.05 -24.76 0.25
C LYS A 85 5.92 -25.38 1.08
N PRO A 86 5.98 -25.41 2.43
CA PRO A 86 4.90 -26.00 3.23
C PRO A 86 3.60 -25.20 3.08
N LEU A 87 2.53 -25.87 2.63
CA LEU A 87 1.25 -25.21 2.31
C LEU A 87 0.64 -24.49 3.52
N ALA A 88 0.56 -25.16 4.67
CA ALA A 88 -0.07 -24.59 5.86
C ALA A 88 0.65 -23.32 6.33
N LEU A 89 1.99 -23.37 6.40
CA LEU A 89 2.80 -22.21 6.77
C LEU A 89 2.60 -21.05 5.80
N ARG A 90 2.62 -21.33 4.49
CA ARG A 90 2.39 -20.30 3.46
C ARG A 90 1.04 -19.61 3.61
N LEU A 91 -0.02 -20.36 3.86
CA LEU A 91 -1.37 -19.80 4.04
C LEU A 91 -1.48 -18.95 5.32
N VAL A 92 -0.88 -19.40 6.42
CA VAL A 92 -0.84 -18.62 7.67
C VAL A 92 -0.07 -17.31 7.49
N LEU A 93 1.09 -17.35 6.82
CA LEU A 93 1.88 -16.16 6.52
C LEU A 93 1.11 -15.21 5.59
N GLN A 94 0.49 -15.72 4.53
CA GLN A 94 -0.33 -14.91 3.62
C GLN A 94 -1.48 -14.23 4.37
N PHE A 95 -2.18 -14.96 5.25
CA PHE A 95 -3.26 -14.40 6.07
C PHE A 95 -2.76 -13.29 7.00
N ALA A 96 -1.65 -13.52 7.72
CA ALA A 96 -1.06 -12.52 8.60
C ALA A 96 -0.68 -11.24 7.83
N ILE A 97 -0.07 -11.37 6.65
CA ILE A 97 0.28 -10.24 5.79
C ILE A 97 -0.98 -9.47 5.38
N ILE A 98 -2.04 -10.15 4.94
CA ILE A 98 -3.30 -9.50 4.55
C ILE A 98 -3.89 -8.72 5.73
N VAL A 99 -3.91 -9.30 6.93
CA VAL A 99 -4.41 -8.61 8.14
C VAL A 99 -3.60 -7.35 8.42
N VAL A 100 -2.27 -7.41 8.32
CA VAL A 100 -1.39 -6.25 8.51
C VAL A 100 -1.65 -5.17 7.45
N LEU A 101 -1.79 -5.54 6.18
CA LEU A 101 -2.07 -4.56 5.11
C LEU A 101 -3.44 -3.90 5.27
N MET A 102 -4.45 -4.65 5.71
CA MET A 102 -5.77 -4.09 6.03
C MET A 102 -5.69 -3.15 7.24
N ALA A 103 -4.92 -3.51 8.26
CA ALA A 103 -4.69 -2.64 9.42
C ALA A 103 -3.98 -1.33 8.99
N TYR A 104 -3.00 -1.39 8.09
CA TYR A 104 -2.34 -0.18 7.55
C TYR A 104 -3.33 0.74 6.83
N LEU A 105 -4.18 0.18 5.96
CA LEU A 105 -5.19 0.96 5.27
C LEU A 105 -6.17 1.61 6.25
N ILE A 106 -6.77 0.82 7.14
CA ILE A 106 -7.79 1.31 8.09
C ILE A 106 -7.18 2.34 9.04
N TYR A 107 -6.05 2.01 9.66
CA TYR A 107 -5.39 2.90 10.61
C TYR A 107 -4.92 4.19 9.94
N GLY A 108 -4.31 4.10 8.76
CA GLY A 108 -3.89 5.27 8.00
C GLY A 108 -5.07 6.18 7.63
N THR A 109 -6.21 5.61 7.23
CA THR A 109 -7.44 6.38 7.00
C THR A 109 -7.92 7.07 8.29
N ILE A 110 -8.00 6.35 9.41
CA ILE A 110 -8.41 6.93 10.70
C ILE A 110 -7.49 8.09 11.09
N VAL A 111 -6.17 7.91 10.95
CA VAL A 111 -5.17 8.92 11.28
C VAL A 111 -5.40 10.18 10.44
N VAL A 112 -5.41 10.09 9.11
CA VAL A 112 -5.45 11.31 8.29
C VAL A 112 -6.84 11.97 8.25
N TRP A 113 -7.92 11.23 8.53
CA TRP A 113 -9.25 11.83 8.74
C TRP A 113 -9.41 12.45 10.14
N GLY A 114 -8.57 12.06 11.11
CA GLY A 114 -8.55 12.63 12.46
C GLY A 114 -7.71 13.90 12.62
N VAL A 115 -6.98 14.34 11.58
CA VAL A 115 -6.18 15.59 11.55
C VAL A 115 -7.04 16.82 11.27
#